data_AF-Q9C437-F1
#
_entry.id   AF-Q9C437-F1
#
_cell.length_a   1.000
_cell.length_b   1.000
_cell.length_c   1.000
_cell.angle_alpha   90.00
_cell.angle_beta   90.00
_cell.angle_gamma   90.00
#
_symmetry.space_group_name_H-M   'P 1'
#
loop_
_entity.id
_entity.type
_entity.pdbx_description
1 polymer ?
#
loop_
_entity_poly.entity_id
_entity_poly.type
_entity_poly.pdbx_seq_one_letter_code
_entity_poly.pdbx_strand_id
1 'polypeptide(L)'
;PEEEKFAYVEEIISLLELENLADAIIGDPETGLSVEERKRVTIGVELAAKPQLLLFLDEPTSGLDSQSAFNIVRFLRKLAAAGQAILCTIHQPNSALFENFDRLLLLQRGGECVYFGDIGTDARVLRDYFHRNGADCPSNANPAEWMLDAIGAGQTPRIGSRDWGDAWKTSPEFEQVKQRIVEIKD
;
A
#
# COMPACT_ATOMS: atom_id res chain seq x y z
N PRO A 1 13.74 19.37 -25.11
CA PRO A 1 14.58 19.00 -23.94
C PRO A 1 14.21 19.74 -22.64
N GLU A 2 14.01 21.05 -22.67
CA GLU A 2 13.61 21.85 -21.48
C GLU A 2 12.10 22.06 -21.43
N GLU A 3 11.48 22.46 -22.54
CA GLU A 3 10.03 22.60 -22.67
C GLU A 3 9.28 21.29 -22.35
N GLU A 4 9.79 20.15 -22.82
CA GLU A 4 9.27 18.81 -22.48
C GLU A 4 9.39 18.47 -20.99
N LYS A 5 10.42 18.98 -20.31
CA LYS A 5 10.59 18.78 -18.86
C LYS A 5 9.57 19.61 -18.09
N PHE A 6 9.40 20.88 -18.46
CA PHE A 6 8.39 21.74 -17.83
C PHE A 6 6.98 21.22 -18.09
N ALA A 7 6.66 20.82 -19.32
CA ALA A 7 5.37 20.20 -19.64
C ALA A 7 5.11 18.96 -18.77
N TYR A 8 6.11 18.11 -18.57
CA TYR A 8 5.98 16.95 -17.70
C TYR A 8 5.82 17.34 -16.22
N VAL A 9 6.51 18.38 -15.74
CA VAL A 9 6.30 18.89 -14.38
C VAL A 9 4.86 19.38 -14.19
N GLU A 10 4.30 20.09 -15.17
CA GLU A 10 2.89 20.53 -15.12
C GLU A 10 1.91 19.34 -15.09
N GLU A 11 2.18 18.29 -15.87
CA GLU A 11 1.40 17.05 -15.80
C GLU A 11 1.44 16.44 -14.39
N ILE A 12 2.62 16.40 -13.75
CA ILE A 12 2.78 15.88 -12.38
C ILE A 12 2.07 16.78 -11.35
N ILE A 13 2.18 18.10 -11.47
CA ILE A 13 1.47 19.06 -10.61
C ILE A 13 -0.04 18.83 -10.69
N SER A 14 -0.58 18.66 -11.90
CA SER A 14 -2.01 18.41 -12.08
C SER A 14 -2.44 17.03 -11.57
N LEU A 15 -1.62 16.01 -11.82
CA LEU A 15 -1.86 14.66 -11.32
C LEU A 15 -1.96 14.63 -9.78
N LEU A 16 -1.13 15.42 -9.11
CA LEU A 16 -1.08 15.57 -7.65
C LEU A 16 -2.11 16.55 -7.08
N GLU A 17 -2.93 17.19 -7.92
CA GLU A 17 -3.89 18.22 -7.51
C GLU A 17 -3.21 19.38 -6.75
N LEU A 18 -2.04 19.82 -7.25
CA LEU A 18 -1.20 20.86 -6.65
C LEU A 18 -1.20 22.18 -7.46
N GLU A 19 -2.10 22.35 -8.43
CA GLU A 19 -2.10 23.50 -9.34
C GLU A 19 -2.21 24.83 -8.58
N ASN A 20 -3.05 24.89 -7.55
CA ASN A 20 -3.23 26.09 -6.73
C ASN A 20 -2.03 26.40 -5.80
N LEU A 21 -1.06 25.48 -5.73
CA LEU A 21 0.11 25.53 -4.86
C LEU A 21 1.42 25.55 -5.65
N ALA A 22 1.37 25.56 -6.99
CA ALA A 22 2.54 25.44 -7.85
C ALA A 22 3.61 26.51 -7.56
N ASP A 23 3.17 27.74 -7.29
CA ASP A 23 4.04 28.88 -6.96
C ASP A 23 4.15 29.14 -5.45
N ALA A 24 3.57 28.28 -4.60
CA ALA A 24 3.61 28.46 -3.16
C ALA A 24 4.99 28.13 -2.58
N ILE A 25 5.38 28.85 -1.52
CA ILE A 25 6.59 28.53 -0.78
C ILE A 25 6.33 27.26 0.05
N ILE A 26 7.16 26.22 -0.13
CA ILE A 26 7.06 24.97 0.63
C ILE A 26 7.11 25.23 2.15
N GLY A 27 8.06 26.07 2.57
CA GLY A 27 8.21 26.54 3.95
C GLY A 27 8.46 25.45 4.99
N ASP A 28 8.26 25.80 6.25
CA ASP A 28 8.31 24.87 7.38
C ASP A 28 6.89 24.47 7.84
N PRO A 29 6.73 23.52 8.79
CA PRO A 29 5.43 23.10 9.27
C PRO A 29 4.53 24.19 9.87
N GLU A 30 5.09 25.32 10.28
CA GLU A 30 4.36 26.41 10.93
C GLU A 30 3.98 27.53 9.95
N THR A 31 4.76 27.72 8.88
CA THR A 31 4.63 28.87 7.96
C THR A 31 4.54 28.53 6.47
N GLY A 32 4.44 27.26 6.11
CA GLY A 32 4.39 26.79 4.73
C GLY A 32 3.21 25.87 4.41
N LEU A 33 3.43 24.94 3.49
CA LEU A 33 2.46 23.92 3.09
C LEU A 33 2.01 23.08 4.29
N SER A 34 0.85 22.44 4.20
CA SER A 34 0.42 21.44 5.18
C SER A 34 1.26 20.16 5.07
N VAL A 35 1.13 19.26 6.07
CA VAL A 35 1.80 17.95 6.04
C VAL A 35 1.34 17.12 4.83
N GLU A 36 0.05 17.12 4.51
CA GLU A 36 -0.51 16.42 3.35
C GLU A 36 0.03 16.98 2.03
N GLU A 37 0.04 18.30 1.85
CA GLU A 37 0.57 18.95 0.65
C GLU A 37 2.06 18.67 0.49
N ARG A 38 2.85 18.74 1.56
CA ARG A 38 4.27 18.35 1.53
C ARG A 38 4.47 16.90 1.08
N LYS A 39 3.65 15.97 1.56
CA LYS A 39 3.74 14.57 1.12
C LYS A 39 3.45 14.43 -0.38
N ARG A 40 2.45 15.13 -0.89
CA ARG A 40 2.16 15.17 -2.34
C ARG A 40 3.34 15.74 -3.12
N VAL A 41 3.94 16.84 -2.66
CA VAL A 41 5.14 17.42 -3.27
C VAL A 41 6.30 16.41 -3.26
N THR A 42 6.55 15.70 -2.16
CA THR A 42 7.59 14.67 -2.09
C THR A 42 7.36 13.55 -3.10
N ILE A 43 6.12 13.07 -3.24
CA ILE A 43 5.78 12.07 -4.27
C ILE A 43 6.01 12.65 -5.67
N GLY A 44 5.67 13.93 -5.89
CA GLY A 44 5.91 14.63 -7.14
C GLY A 44 7.39 14.73 -7.52
N VAL A 45 8.29 14.93 -6.56
CA VAL A 45 9.74 14.88 -6.80
C VAL A 45 10.16 13.51 -7.32
N GLU A 46 9.64 12.42 -6.74
CA GLU A 46 9.93 11.06 -7.19
C GLU A 46 9.35 10.79 -8.59
N LEU A 47 8.13 11.26 -8.88
CA LEU A 47 7.52 11.12 -10.21
C LEU A 47 8.21 11.96 -11.28
N ALA A 48 8.72 13.15 -10.92
CA ALA A 48 9.48 14.03 -11.81
C ALA A 48 10.75 13.34 -12.34
N ALA A 49 11.30 12.39 -11.58
CA ALA A 49 12.43 11.56 -12.00
C ALA A 49 12.08 10.52 -13.10
N LYS A 50 10.80 10.40 -13.49
CA LYS A 50 10.29 9.43 -14.48
C LYS A 50 10.70 7.99 -14.15
N PRO A 51 10.27 7.44 -13.00
CA PRO A 51 10.58 6.06 -12.63
C PRO A 51 10.06 5.12 -13.72
N GLN A 52 10.93 4.27 -14.27
CA GLN A 52 10.62 3.49 -15.47
C GLN A 52 9.55 2.41 -15.29
N LEU A 53 9.25 2.02 -14.04
CA LEU A 53 8.35 0.89 -13.80
C LEU A 53 7.62 0.97 -12.45
N LEU A 54 8.37 1.19 -11.36
CA LEU A 54 7.89 0.97 -9.99
C LEU A 54 8.22 2.17 -9.09
N LEU A 55 7.20 2.69 -8.42
CA LEU A 55 7.32 3.72 -7.39
C LEU A 55 7.32 3.03 -6.02
N PHE A 56 8.34 3.34 -5.21
CA PHE A 56 8.46 2.85 -3.83
C PHE A 56 8.08 3.96 -2.87
N LEU A 57 7.19 3.67 -1.92
CA LEU A 57 6.76 4.62 -0.90
C LEU A 57 6.84 3.99 0.49
N ASP A 58 7.60 4.63 1.38
CA ASP A 58 7.69 4.18 2.77
C ASP A 58 6.67 4.93 3.63
N GLU A 59 5.69 4.20 4.16
CA GLU A 59 4.60 4.70 5.00
C GLU A 59 3.96 6.03 4.53
N PRO A 60 3.39 6.10 3.31
CA PRO A 60 2.92 7.36 2.74
C PRO A 60 1.78 8.00 3.55
N THR A 61 1.10 7.27 4.43
CA THR A 61 0.00 7.75 5.26
C THR A 61 0.40 8.14 6.69
N SER A 62 1.66 7.95 7.09
CA SER A 62 2.13 8.24 8.45
C SER A 62 2.01 9.73 8.82
N GLY A 63 1.58 10.03 10.05
CA GLY A 63 1.45 11.42 10.52
C GLY A 63 0.32 12.23 9.86
N LEU A 64 -0.57 11.59 9.11
CA LEU A 64 -1.79 12.18 8.57
C LEU A 64 -3.01 11.77 9.39
N ASP A 65 -4.01 12.64 9.44
CA ASP A 65 -5.34 12.25 9.89
C ASP A 65 -6.00 11.31 8.86
N SER A 66 -7.12 10.68 9.25
CA SER A 66 -7.82 9.69 8.42
C SER A 66 -8.27 10.21 7.05
N GLN A 67 -8.68 11.49 6.96
CA GLN A 67 -9.16 12.08 5.71
C GLN A 67 -7.98 12.35 4.77
N SER A 68 -6.93 12.95 5.29
CA SER A 68 -5.69 13.23 4.55
C SER A 68 -5.04 11.93 4.07
N ALA A 69 -4.98 10.89 4.92
CA ALA A 69 -4.47 9.57 4.53
C ALA A 69 -5.30 8.94 3.40
N PHE A 70 -6.62 9.08 3.44
CA PHE A 70 -7.51 8.61 2.38
C PHE A 70 -7.27 9.33 1.05
N ASN A 71 -7.09 10.65 1.08
CA ASN A 71 -6.77 11.42 -0.12
C ASN A 71 -5.45 10.95 -0.74
N ILE A 72 -4.41 10.71 0.07
CA ILE A 72 -3.13 10.16 -0.41
C ILE A 72 -3.34 8.80 -1.09
N VAL A 73 -4.05 7.86 -0.46
CA VAL A 73 -4.27 6.53 -1.05
C VAL A 73 -5.13 6.59 -2.31
N ARG A 74 -6.17 7.44 -2.33
CA ARG A 74 -6.97 7.70 -3.55
C ARG A 74 -6.10 8.23 -4.68
N PHE A 75 -5.16 9.11 -4.37
CA PHE A 75 -4.19 9.62 -5.34
C PHE A 75 -3.27 8.51 -5.87
N LEU A 76 -2.70 7.68 -4.99
CA LEU A 76 -1.91 6.51 -5.40
C LEU A 76 -2.73 5.55 -6.28
N ARG A 77 -4.03 5.39 -6.01
CA ARG A 77 -4.92 4.60 -6.85
C ARG A 77 -5.07 5.17 -8.26
N LYS A 78 -5.16 6.50 -8.39
CA LYS A 78 -5.20 7.17 -9.70
C LYS A 78 -3.89 6.95 -10.49
N LEU A 79 -2.74 7.08 -9.83
CA LEU A 79 -1.43 6.78 -10.42
C LEU A 79 -1.36 5.34 -10.92
N ALA A 80 -1.79 4.39 -10.09
CA ALA A 80 -1.83 2.97 -10.46
C ALA A 80 -2.73 2.71 -11.67
N ALA A 81 -3.90 3.36 -11.72
CA ALA A 81 -4.81 3.27 -12.87
C ALA A 81 -4.21 3.88 -14.16
N ALA A 82 -3.28 4.83 -14.04
CA ALA A 82 -2.53 5.39 -15.17
C ALA A 82 -1.35 4.51 -15.62
N GLY A 83 -1.16 3.32 -15.01
CA GLY A 83 -0.14 2.34 -15.40
C GLY A 83 1.13 2.36 -14.56
N GLN A 84 1.22 3.22 -13.54
CA GLN A 84 2.35 3.26 -12.62
C GLN A 84 2.27 2.08 -11.63
N ALA A 85 3.24 1.17 -11.61
CA ALA A 85 3.29 0.19 -10.52
C ALA A 85 3.73 0.90 -9.22
N ILE A 86 3.09 0.55 -8.11
CA ILE A 86 3.35 1.16 -6.80
C ILE A 86 3.55 0.04 -5.77
N LEU A 87 4.64 0.12 -5.01
CA LEU A 87 4.87 -0.68 -3.82
C LEU A 87 4.97 0.26 -2.63
N CYS A 88 4.15 0.05 -1.61
CA CYS A 88 4.24 0.83 -0.39
C CYS A 88 4.12 -0.02 0.87
N THR A 89 4.76 0.45 1.94
CA THR A 89 4.58 -0.06 3.30
C THR A 89 3.45 0.71 3.98
N ILE A 90 2.62 0.02 4.76
CA ILE A 90 1.56 0.64 5.56
C ILE A 90 1.63 0.04 6.96
N HIS A 91 1.94 0.88 7.96
CA HIS A 91 2.15 0.43 9.34
C HIS A 91 0.86 -0.10 9.98
N GLN A 92 -0.28 0.58 9.79
CA GLN A 92 -1.60 0.16 10.29
C GLN A 92 -2.69 0.72 9.36
N PRO A 93 -3.15 -0.07 8.37
CA PRO A 93 -4.24 0.37 7.50
C PRO A 93 -5.56 0.37 8.26
N ASN A 94 -6.29 1.48 8.21
CA ASN A 94 -7.71 1.45 8.53
C ASN A 94 -8.49 0.71 7.42
N SER A 95 -9.70 0.25 7.70
CA SER A 95 -10.52 -0.54 6.75
C SER A 95 -10.70 0.17 5.40
N ALA A 96 -11.01 1.47 5.42
CA ALA A 96 -11.27 2.25 4.22
C ALA A 96 -10.03 2.33 3.31
N LEU A 97 -8.82 2.47 3.87
CA LEU A 97 -7.59 2.46 3.09
C LEU A 97 -7.30 1.06 2.54
N PHE A 98 -7.55 0.02 3.35
CA PHE A 98 -7.23 -1.36 3.00
C PHE A 98 -7.93 -1.83 1.71
N GLU A 99 -9.18 -1.42 1.49
CA GLU A 99 -9.96 -1.76 0.30
C GLU A 99 -9.42 -1.17 -1.01
N ASN A 100 -8.50 -0.20 -0.95
CA ASN A 100 -7.93 0.45 -2.14
C ASN A 100 -6.69 -0.28 -2.70
N PHE A 101 -6.20 -1.31 -2.02
CA PHE A 101 -5.03 -2.08 -2.44
C PHE A 101 -5.45 -3.33 -3.23
N ASP A 102 -4.76 -3.63 -4.32
CA ASP A 102 -5.03 -4.83 -5.12
C ASP A 102 -4.45 -6.08 -4.46
N ARG A 103 -3.21 -5.96 -3.97
CA ARG A 103 -2.40 -7.05 -3.44
C ARG A 103 -1.79 -6.71 -2.10
N LEU A 104 -1.63 -7.74 -1.28
CA LEU A 104 -1.02 -7.65 0.03
C LEU A 104 0.19 -8.58 0.09
N LEU A 105 1.34 -8.04 0.51
CA LEU A 105 2.46 -8.81 1.06
C LEU A 105 2.43 -8.65 2.57
N LEU A 106 2.06 -9.71 3.29
CA LEU A 106 2.00 -9.72 4.74
C LEU A 106 3.23 -10.45 5.28
N LEU A 107 3.93 -9.81 6.22
CA LEU A 107 5.12 -10.35 6.86
C LEU A 107 4.88 -10.50 8.37
N GLN A 108 5.37 -11.60 8.95
CA GLN A 108 5.45 -11.77 10.40
C GLN A 108 6.84 -11.37 10.92
N ARG A 109 6.99 -11.40 12.26
CA ARG A 109 8.29 -11.15 12.91
C ARG A 109 9.39 -12.03 12.30
N GLY A 110 10.57 -11.44 12.10
CA GLY A 110 11.66 -12.09 11.39
C GLY A 110 11.63 -11.90 9.87
N GLY A 111 10.67 -11.13 9.33
CA GLY A 111 10.59 -10.81 7.91
C GLY A 111 10.07 -11.98 7.06
N GLU A 112 9.42 -12.96 7.69
CA GLU A 112 8.91 -14.13 7.00
C GLU A 112 7.53 -13.84 6.39
N CYS A 113 7.35 -14.24 5.14
CA CYS A 113 6.08 -14.08 4.44
C CYS A 113 5.03 -15.06 4.98
N VAL A 114 3.85 -14.53 5.27
CA VAL A 114 2.69 -15.31 5.72
C VAL A 114 1.53 -15.27 4.72
N TYR A 115 1.53 -14.29 3.82
CA TYR A 115 0.59 -14.17 2.73
C TYR A 115 1.16 -13.26 1.64
N PHE A 116 1.03 -13.68 0.38
CA PHE A 116 1.23 -12.79 -0.76
C PHE A 116 0.20 -13.08 -1.85
N GLY A 117 -0.66 -12.11 -2.15
CA GLY A 117 -1.71 -12.32 -3.15
C GLY A 117 -2.74 -11.20 -3.17
N ASP A 118 -3.79 -11.43 -3.96
CA ASP A 118 -4.90 -10.48 -4.09
C ASP A 118 -5.68 -10.39 -2.77
N ILE A 119 -6.14 -9.20 -2.40
CA ILE A 119 -6.97 -9.03 -1.21
C ILE A 119 -8.40 -9.51 -1.50
N GLY A 120 -8.88 -9.22 -2.72
CA GLY A 120 -10.25 -9.47 -3.17
C GLY A 120 -11.25 -8.47 -2.60
N THR A 121 -12.42 -8.36 -3.23
CA THR A 121 -13.53 -7.53 -2.72
C THR A 121 -13.90 -7.95 -1.30
N ASP A 122 -14.07 -6.97 -0.41
CA ASP A 122 -14.35 -7.16 1.03
C ASP A 122 -13.34 -8.09 1.74
N ALA A 123 -12.09 -8.09 1.26
CA ALA A 123 -11.02 -8.97 1.72
C ALA A 123 -11.33 -10.47 1.62
N ARG A 124 -12.26 -10.88 0.74
CA ARG A 124 -12.77 -12.25 0.70
C ARG A 124 -11.67 -13.29 0.44
N VAL A 125 -10.74 -13.01 -0.48
CA VAL A 125 -9.66 -13.95 -0.83
C VAL A 125 -8.72 -14.14 0.37
N LEU A 126 -8.37 -13.03 1.04
CA LEU A 126 -7.59 -13.05 2.26
C LEU A 126 -8.29 -13.83 3.37
N ARG A 127 -9.58 -13.55 3.62
CA ARG A 127 -10.37 -14.22 4.66
C ARG A 127 -10.47 -15.72 4.42
N ASP A 128 -10.68 -16.14 3.17
CA ASP A 128 -10.72 -17.56 2.79
C ASP A 128 -9.37 -18.25 3.07
N TYR A 129 -8.24 -17.58 2.80
CA TYR A 129 -6.91 -18.10 3.11
C TYR A 129 -6.71 -18.33 4.62
N PHE A 130 -7.02 -17.33 5.45
CA PHE A 130 -6.89 -17.49 6.90
C PHE A 130 -7.87 -18.53 7.46
N HIS A 131 -9.11 -18.58 6.96
CA HIS A 131 -10.12 -19.56 7.37
C HIS A 131 -9.63 -21.00 7.12
N ARG A 132 -9.11 -21.30 5.93
CA ARG A 132 -8.55 -22.62 5.59
C ARG A 132 -7.38 -23.03 6.49
N ASN A 133 -6.67 -22.07 7.06
CA ASN A 133 -5.54 -22.28 7.95
C ASN A 133 -5.90 -22.18 9.44
N GLY A 134 -7.21 -22.12 9.77
CA GLY A 134 -7.72 -22.23 11.13
C GLY A 134 -7.90 -20.91 11.88
N ALA A 135 -8.05 -19.79 11.17
CA ALA A 135 -8.38 -18.50 11.76
C ALA A 135 -9.59 -17.86 11.08
N ASP A 136 -10.67 -17.69 11.84
CA ASP A 136 -11.93 -17.10 11.38
C ASP A 136 -11.97 -15.60 11.66
N CYS A 137 -12.12 -14.79 10.60
CA CYS A 137 -12.35 -13.36 10.73
C CYS A 137 -13.82 -13.10 11.08
N PRO A 138 -14.13 -12.51 12.26
CA PRO A 138 -15.50 -12.14 12.61
C PRO A 138 -16.12 -11.23 11.56
N SER A 139 -17.43 -11.35 11.34
CA SER A 139 -18.14 -10.57 10.30
C SER A 139 -18.23 -9.08 10.61
N ASN A 140 -18.05 -8.69 11.87
CA ASN A 140 -18.06 -7.30 12.34
C ASN A 140 -16.64 -6.73 12.57
N ALA A 141 -15.59 -7.52 12.34
CA ALA A 141 -14.21 -7.07 12.51
C ALA A 141 -13.70 -6.39 11.24
N ASN A 142 -12.83 -5.40 11.42
CA ASN A 142 -12.05 -4.83 10.33
C ASN A 142 -11.00 -5.88 9.87
N PRO A 143 -11.05 -6.40 8.62
CA PRO A 143 -10.10 -7.41 8.14
C PRO A 143 -8.64 -6.95 8.21
N ALA A 144 -8.39 -5.65 8.05
CA ALA A 144 -7.05 -5.06 8.02
C ALA A 144 -6.37 -5.07 9.40
N GLU A 145 -7.14 -4.83 10.46
CA GLU A 145 -6.68 -4.94 11.84
C GLU A 145 -6.60 -6.41 12.26
N TRP A 146 -7.66 -7.16 11.96
CA TRP A 146 -7.77 -8.56 12.35
C TRP A 146 -6.65 -9.43 11.75
N MET A 147 -6.22 -9.18 10.52
CA MET A 147 -5.11 -9.95 9.92
C MET A 147 -3.79 -9.77 10.69
N LEU A 148 -3.54 -8.56 11.23
CA LEU A 148 -2.33 -8.28 12.01
C LEU A 148 -2.41 -8.99 13.36
N ASP A 149 -3.58 -8.96 13.99
CA ASP A 149 -3.88 -9.73 15.21
C ASP A 149 -3.70 -11.24 14.98
N ALA A 150 -4.23 -11.78 13.88
CA ALA A 150 -4.14 -13.20 13.55
C ALA A 150 -2.70 -13.70 13.47
N ILE A 151 -1.78 -12.89 12.92
CA ILE A 151 -0.35 -13.22 12.84
C ILE A 151 0.46 -12.83 14.09
N GLY A 152 -0.17 -12.25 15.11
CA GLY A 152 0.50 -11.80 16.33
C GLY A 152 1.33 -10.53 16.16
N ALA A 153 1.07 -9.74 15.12
CA ALA A 153 1.61 -8.40 14.91
C ALA A 153 0.69 -7.29 15.47
N GLY A 154 -0.56 -7.64 15.79
CA GLY A 154 -1.54 -6.75 16.38
C GLY A 154 -1.44 -6.63 17.91
N GLN A 155 -2.54 -6.20 18.53
CA GLN A 155 -2.65 -5.97 19.98
C GLN A 155 -3.16 -7.21 20.73
N THR A 156 -3.74 -8.16 20.01
CA THR A 156 -4.30 -9.38 20.59
C THR A 156 -3.35 -10.58 20.42
N PRO A 157 -3.52 -11.64 21.25
CA PRO A 157 -2.76 -12.86 21.06
C PRO A 157 -3.01 -13.46 19.68
N ARG A 158 -1.93 -13.96 19.10
CA ARG A 158 -1.94 -14.67 17.83
C ARG A 158 -3.06 -15.72 17.77
N ILE A 159 -3.76 -15.76 16.63
CA ILE A 159 -4.84 -16.70 16.36
C ILE A 159 -4.31 -17.89 15.54
N GLY A 160 -4.77 -19.09 15.87
CA GLY A 160 -4.39 -20.33 15.19
C GLY A 160 -3.29 -21.12 15.92
N SER A 161 -3.25 -22.43 15.66
CA SER A 161 -2.35 -23.38 16.34
C SER A 161 -1.06 -23.69 15.57
N ARG A 162 -0.98 -23.28 14.30
CA ARG A 162 0.12 -23.58 13.36
C ARG A 162 0.90 -22.33 13.02
N ASP A 163 2.22 -22.40 12.86
CA ASP A 163 3.04 -21.29 12.33
C ASP A 163 2.54 -20.78 10.97
N TRP A 164 2.44 -19.45 10.80
CA TRP A 164 1.88 -18.84 9.60
C TRP A 164 2.86 -18.85 8.42
N GLY A 165 4.16 -18.78 8.68
CA GLY A 165 5.20 -18.96 7.67
C GLY A 165 5.21 -20.38 7.12
N ASP A 166 5.04 -21.38 8.00
CA ASP A 166 4.89 -22.77 7.58
C ASP A 166 3.57 -23.02 6.81
N ALA A 167 2.48 -22.41 7.26
CA ALA A 167 1.20 -22.46 6.54
C ALA A 167 1.36 -21.94 5.10
N TRP A 168 1.98 -20.77 4.95
CA TRP A 168 2.28 -20.15 3.66
C TRP A 168 3.15 -21.04 2.77
N LYS A 169 4.28 -21.56 3.25
CA LYS A 169 5.19 -22.40 2.43
C LYS A 169 4.54 -23.68 1.90
N THR A 170 3.50 -24.17 2.56
CA THR A 170 2.75 -25.37 2.13
C THR A 170 1.46 -25.05 1.38
N SER A 171 1.18 -23.78 1.13
CA SER A 171 -0.08 -23.34 0.54
C SER A 171 -0.06 -23.45 -0.99
N PRO A 172 -1.22 -23.66 -1.64
CA PRO A 172 -1.34 -23.54 -3.08
C PRO A 172 -0.94 -22.15 -3.61
N GLU A 173 -1.18 -21.09 -2.83
CA GLU A 173 -0.86 -19.70 -3.18
C GLU A 173 0.65 -19.50 -3.33
N PHE A 174 1.46 -20.10 -2.45
CA PHE A 174 2.92 -20.03 -2.56
C PHE A 174 3.46 -20.69 -3.83
N GLU A 175 2.92 -21.86 -4.20
CA GLU A 175 3.30 -22.53 -5.44
C GLU A 175 2.86 -21.74 -6.68
N GLN A 176 1.66 -21.12 -6.66
CA GLN A 176 1.21 -20.23 -7.72
C GLN A 176 2.12 -19.01 -7.88
N VAL A 177 2.53 -18.38 -6.77
CA VAL A 177 3.48 -17.26 -6.80
C VAL A 177 4.82 -17.69 -7.38
N LYS A 178 5.36 -18.85 -6.97
CA LYS A 178 6.60 -19.39 -7.52
C LYS A 178 6.50 -19.63 -9.02
N GLN A 179 5.42 -20.29 -9.47
CA GLN A 179 5.20 -20.54 -10.88
C GLN A 179 5.13 -19.23 -11.66
N ARG A 180 4.40 -18.23 -11.14
CA ARG A 180 4.31 -16.91 -11.77
C ARG A 180 5.65 -16.20 -11.88
N ILE A 181 6.53 -16.33 -10.88
CA ILE A 181 7.88 -15.76 -10.92
C ILE A 181 8.72 -16.43 -12.01
N VAL A 182 8.58 -17.73 -12.22
CA VAL A 182 9.26 -18.45 -13.32
C VAL A 182 8.77 -17.93 -14.68
N GLU A 183 7.45 -17.86 -14.87
CA GLU A 183 6.84 -17.36 -16.12
C GLU A 183 7.23 -15.93 -16.50
N ILE A 184 7.51 -15.06 -15.52
CA ILE A 184 7.94 -13.66 -15.76
C ILE A 184 9.42 -13.58 -16.11
N LYS A 185 10.23 -14.55 -15.67
CA LYS A 185 11.67 -14.60 -15.93
C LYS A 185 12.02 -15.14 -17.31
N ASP A 186 11.16 -16.02 -17.84
CA ASP A 186 11.26 -16.58 -19.19
C ASP A 186 10.81 -15.56 -20.25
#